data_AF-A0AAV3Z2J3-F1
#
_entry.id   AF-A0AAV3Z2J3-F1
#
_cell.length_a   1.000
_cell.length_b   1.000
_cell.length_c   1.000
_cell.angle_alpha   90.00
_cell.angle_beta   90.00
_cell.angle_gamma   90.00
#
_symmetry.space_group_name_H-M   'P 1'
#
loop_
_entity.id
_entity.type
_entity.pdbx_description
1 polymer ?
#
loop_
_entity_poly.entity_id
_entity_poly.type
_entity_poly.pdbx_seq_one_letter_code
_entity_poly.pdbx_strand_id
1 'polypeptide(L)'
;IITLHIIPKKAVYTSLVNHNEQFNTQYNSGRVVFRKNFGRDAVYVTGALQGGGAVTARISPADITVLNGVVHHIDQVLGFIYKTVLGEISSDATTQ
;
A
#
# COMPACT_ATOMS: atom_id res chain seq x y z
N ILE A 1 3.24 -11.33 -6.61
CA ILE A 1 3.13 -9.90 -6.22
C ILE A 1 1.69 -9.45 -6.02
N ILE A 2 0.76 -9.79 -6.93
CA ILE A 2 -0.66 -9.39 -6.82
C ILE A 2 -1.33 -9.90 -5.53
N THR A 3 -0.95 -11.08 -5.03
CA THR A 3 -1.45 -11.63 -3.76
C THR A 3 -1.13 -10.77 -2.52
N LEU A 4 -0.12 -9.88 -2.59
CA LEU A 4 0.17 -8.90 -1.52
C LEU A 4 -0.89 -7.78 -1.48
N HIS A 5 -1.64 -7.58 -2.57
CA HIS A 5 -2.66 -6.54 -2.68
C HIS A 5 -4.04 -7.02 -2.23
N ILE A 6 -4.17 -8.29 -1.83
CA ILE A 6 -5.45 -8.91 -1.49
C ILE A 6 -5.47 -9.18 0.01
N ILE A 7 -6.50 -8.69 0.70
CA ILE A 7 -6.82 -9.04 2.09
C ILE A 7 -7.91 -10.13 2.06
N PRO A 8 -7.60 -11.38 2.42
CA PRO A 8 -8.54 -12.47 2.25
C PRO A 8 -9.68 -12.42 3.27
N LYS A 9 -10.90 -12.79 2.84
CA LYS A 9 -12.09 -13.01 3.70
C LYS A 9 -12.50 -11.80 4.56
N LYS A 10 -12.12 -10.59 4.16
CA LYS A 10 -12.44 -9.36 4.91
C LYS A 10 -12.69 -8.20 3.96
N ALA A 11 -13.84 -7.53 4.11
CA ALA A 11 -14.08 -6.22 3.54
C ALA A 11 -13.44 -5.17 4.45
N VAL A 12 -12.57 -4.35 3.91
CA VAL A 12 -11.89 -3.27 4.63
C VAL A 12 -12.38 -1.97 4.03
N TYR A 13 -12.94 -1.08 4.86
CA TYR A 13 -13.37 0.25 4.42
C TYR A 13 -12.42 1.31 4.97
N THR A 14 -12.05 2.29 4.16
CA THR A 14 -11.09 3.31 4.59
C THR A 14 -11.61 4.16 5.74
N SER A 15 -12.93 4.32 5.89
CA SER A 15 -13.53 4.98 7.05
C SER A 15 -13.35 4.20 8.36
N LEU A 16 -13.32 2.85 8.29
CA LEU A 16 -13.33 1.96 9.46
C LEU A 16 -11.95 1.44 9.89
N VAL A 17 -10.88 1.78 9.16
CA VAL A 17 -9.51 1.42 9.58
C VAL A 17 -8.90 2.46 10.51
N ASN A 18 -8.09 2.01 11.48
CA ASN A 18 -7.30 2.89 12.33
C ASN A 18 -5.96 3.27 11.68
N HIS A 19 -5.35 4.36 12.14
CA HIS A 19 -3.99 4.72 11.73
C HIS A 19 -3.00 3.62 12.19
N ASN A 20 -2.15 3.15 11.27
CA ASN A 20 -1.23 2.03 11.44
C ASN A 20 -1.90 0.66 11.68
N GLU A 21 -3.17 0.50 11.32
CA GLU A 21 -3.81 -0.80 11.36
C GLU A 21 -3.21 -1.74 10.30
N GLN A 22 -2.93 -2.97 10.70
CA GLN A 22 -2.25 -3.95 9.86
C GLN A 22 -3.18 -5.08 9.48
N PHE A 23 -3.06 -5.56 8.24
CA PHE A 23 -3.78 -6.73 7.77
C PHE A 23 -2.83 -7.72 7.09
N ASN A 24 -3.08 -9.00 7.35
CA ASN A 24 -2.43 -10.07 6.62
C ASN A 24 -3.02 -10.14 5.22
N THR A 25 -2.13 -10.32 4.24
CA THR A 25 -2.51 -10.43 2.83
C THR A 25 -2.61 -11.90 2.42
N GLN A 26 -3.11 -12.16 1.21
CA GLN A 26 -3.12 -13.52 0.65
C GLN A 26 -1.71 -14.04 0.33
N TYR A 27 -0.72 -13.15 0.19
CA TYR A 27 0.68 -13.55 0.10
C TYR A 27 1.16 -14.09 1.44
N ASN A 28 1.75 -15.29 1.43
CA ASN A 28 2.29 -15.91 2.64
C ASN A 28 3.37 -14.99 3.25
N SER A 29 3.18 -14.57 4.51
CA SER A 29 4.00 -13.57 5.22
C SER A 29 3.92 -12.11 4.73
N GLY A 30 3.01 -11.79 3.81
CA GLY A 30 2.78 -10.42 3.36
C GLY A 30 1.83 -9.66 4.27
N ARG A 31 2.18 -8.43 4.64
CA ARG A 31 1.36 -7.53 5.45
C ARG A 31 1.20 -6.18 4.78
N VAL A 32 0.02 -5.60 4.93
CA VAL A 32 -0.26 -4.21 4.55
C VAL A 32 -0.63 -3.40 5.78
N VAL A 33 -0.20 -2.14 5.81
CA VAL A 33 -0.45 -1.19 6.90
C VAL A 33 -1.20 0.00 6.34
N PHE A 34 -2.39 0.28 6.88
CA PHE A 34 -3.17 1.46 6.51
C PHE A 34 -2.69 2.66 7.32
N ARG A 35 -2.44 3.77 6.62
CA ARG A 35 -1.96 5.02 7.21
C ARG A 35 -2.95 6.13 6.88
N LYS A 36 -3.59 6.67 7.92
CA LYS A 36 -4.44 7.84 7.83
C LYS A 36 -3.68 9.08 8.25
N ASN A 37 -3.82 10.18 7.52
CA ASN A 37 -3.32 11.46 7.99
C ASN A 37 -4.42 12.13 8.83
N PHE A 38 -4.16 12.40 10.10
CA PHE A 38 -5.10 13.15 10.93
C PHE A 38 -5.38 14.52 10.30
N GLY A 39 -6.66 14.83 10.07
CA GLY A 39 -7.09 16.08 9.46
C GLY A 39 -7.04 16.14 7.93
N ARG A 40 -6.73 15.03 7.22
CA ARG A 40 -6.89 14.93 5.76
C ARG A 40 -7.64 13.67 5.36
N ASP A 41 -8.44 13.77 4.30
CA ASP A 41 -9.22 12.64 3.77
C ASP A 41 -8.36 11.59 3.03
N ALA A 42 -7.08 11.87 2.84
CA ALA A 42 -6.17 10.96 2.14
C ALA A 42 -5.74 9.79 3.04
N VAL A 43 -6.04 8.58 2.58
CA VAL A 43 -5.58 7.33 3.19
C VAL A 43 -4.53 6.68 2.29
N TYR A 44 -3.52 6.10 2.92
CA TYR A 44 -2.41 5.43 2.26
C TYR A 44 -2.32 3.98 2.74
N VAL A 45 -1.73 3.13 1.93
CA VAL A 45 -1.41 1.75 2.28
C VAL A 45 0.06 1.49 2.02
N THR A 46 0.75 0.91 3.00
CA THR A 46 2.14 0.50 2.88
C THR A 46 2.20 -1.03 2.85
N GLY A 47 2.85 -1.60 1.85
CA GLY A 47 3.06 -3.03 1.71
C GLY A 47 4.51 -3.37 1.37
N ALA A 48 4.97 -4.52 1.86
CA ALA A 48 6.31 -5.02 1.59
C ALA A 48 6.28 -6.54 1.39
N LEU A 49 7.14 -7.03 0.50
CA LEU A 49 7.47 -8.46 0.44
C LEU A 49 8.51 -8.79 1.52
N GLN A 50 8.56 -10.05 1.94
CA GLN A 50 9.61 -10.53 2.83
C GLN A 50 10.98 -10.32 2.17
N GLY A 51 11.89 -9.61 2.86
CA GLY A 51 13.22 -9.28 2.33
C GLY A 51 13.25 -8.17 1.27
N GLY A 52 12.09 -7.63 0.88
CA GLY A 52 11.97 -6.48 -0.01
C GLY A 52 11.79 -5.17 0.74
N GLY A 53 11.90 -4.05 0.03
CA GLY A 53 11.58 -2.75 0.62
C GLY A 53 10.07 -2.47 0.63
N ALA A 54 9.67 -1.52 1.47
CA ALA A 54 8.28 -1.09 1.60
C ALA A 54 7.91 -0.06 0.54
N VAL A 55 6.73 -0.21 -0.04
CA VAL A 55 6.12 0.75 -0.96
C VAL A 55 4.89 1.33 -0.29
N THR A 56 4.75 2.65 -0.31
CA THR A 56 3.55 3.33 0.17
C THR A 56 2.79 3.88 -1.03
N ALA A 57 1.52 3.50 -1.14
CA ALA A 57 0.62 3.93 -2.20
C ALA A 57 -0.53 4.75 -1.60
N ARG A 58 -1.02 5.76 -2.34
CA ARG A 58 -2.22 6.51 -1.99
C ARG A 58 -3.44 5.71 -2.44
N ILE A 59 -4.47 5.64 -1.60
CA ILE A 59 -5.76 5.04 -1.95
C ILE A 59 -6.66 6.11 -2.57
N SER A 60 -7.01 5.97 -3.86
CA SER A 60 -7.96 6.84 -4.56
C SER A 60 -8.34 6.28 -5.95
N PRO A 61 -9.64 6.08 -6.26
CA PRO A 61 -10.80 6.09 -5.36
C PRO A 61 -10.79 4.92 -4.35
N ALA A 62 -11.40 5.17 -3.18
CA ALA A 62 -11.55 4.21 -2.11
C ALA A 62 -12.97 3.60 -2.08
N ASP A 63 -13.13 2.51 -1.34
CA ASP A 63 -14.44 1.99 -0.88
C ASP A 63 -15.41 1.56 -1.99
N ILE A 64 -14.89 1.07 -3.12
CA ILE A 64 -15.73 0.54 -4.21
C ILE A 64 -16.31 -0.80 -3.76
N THR A 65 -17.59 -0.81 -3.41
CA THR A 65 -18.28 -2.02 -2.96
C THR A 65 -18.62 -2.92 -4.14
N VAL A 66 -18.32 -4.21 -4.01
CA VAL A 66 -18.64 -5.26 -4.99
C VAL A 66 -19.37 -6.41 -4.30
N LEU A 67 -19.96 -7.34 -5.07
CA LEU A 67 -20.80 -8.42 -4.54
C LEU A 67 -20.15 -9.21 -3.39
N ASN A 68 -18.83 -9.42 -3.46
CA ASN A 68 -18.09 -10.27 -2.53
C ASN A 68 -17.00 -9.53 -1.74
N GLY A 69 -17.05 -8.19 -1.66
CA GLY A 69 -16.02 -7.43 -0.94
C GLY A 69 -15.93 -5.95 -1.32
N VAL A 70 -14.73 -5.40 -1.17
CA VAL A 70 -14.42 -3.99 -1.42
C VAL A 70 -13.12 -3.89 -2.20
N VAL A 71 -13.09 -3.00 -3.19
CA VAL A 71 -11.90 -2.68 -3.99
C VAL A 71 -11.43 -1.28 -3.65
N HIS A 72 -10.12 -1.15 -3.43
CA HIS A 72 -9.43 0.12 -3.28
C HIS A 72 -8.48 0.30 -4.45
N HIS A 73 -8.57 1.43 -5.14
CA HIS A 73 -7.60 1.78 -6.16
C HIS A 73 -6.39 2.43 -5.52
N ILE A 74 -5.19 2.02 -5.93
CA ILE A 74 -3.93 2.55 -5.43
C ILE A 74 -3.04 2.98 -6.59
N ASP A 75 -2.26 4.03 -6.37
CA ASP A 75 -1.42 4.64 -7.42
C ASP A 75 -0.06 3.96 -7.60
N GLN A 76 0.33 3.01 -6.75
CA GLN A 76 1.61 2.31 -6.78
C GLN A 76 1.46 0.80 -6.53
N VAL A 77 2.32 -0.01 -7.14
CA VAL A 77 2.36 -1.46 -6.94
C VAL A 77 3.12 -1.81 -5.66
N LEU A 78 2.44 -2.44 -4.71
CA LEU A 78 3.04 -2.84 -3.43
C LEU A 78 4.11 -3.92 -3.62
N GLY A 79 5.22 -3.77 -2.93
CA GLY A 79 6.33 -4.73 -2.93
C GLY A 79 7.20 -4.71 -4.19
N PHE A 80 6.95 -3.81 -5.14
CA PHE A 80 7.81 -3.59 -6.31
C PHE A 80 8.41 -2.20 -6.27
N ILE A 81 9.74 -2.11 -6.11
CA ILE A 81 10.47 -0.86 -6.04
C ILE A 81 11.15 -0.64 -7.40
N TYR A 82 10.69 0.37 -8.12
CA TYR A 82 11.26 0.74 -9.42
C TYR A 82 12.26 1.90 -9.32
N LYS A 83 12.16 2.72 -8.28
CA LYS A 83 13.06 3.85 -7.99
C LYS A 83 13.24 3.98 -6.48
N THR A 84 14.50 4.16 -6.05
CA THR A 84 14.84 4.49 -4.66
C THR A 84 15.50 5.86 -4.64
N VAL A 85 15.34 6.59 -3.54
CA VAL A 85 16.02 7.89 -3.35
C VAL A 85 17.53 7.74 -3.54
N LEU A 86 18.13 6.67 -3.00
CA LEU A 86 19.56 6.39 -3.17
C LEU A 86 19.94 6.13 -4.63
N GLY A 87 19.12 5.40 -5.38
CA GLY A 87 19.34 5.14 -6.80
C GLY A 87 19.25 6.41 -7.65
N GLU A 88 18.26 7.26 -7.37
CA GLU A 88 18.12 8.56 -8.06
C GLU A 88 19.32 9.47 -7.76
N ILE A 89 19.74 9.60 -6.49
CA ILE A 89 20.92 10.40 -6.11
C ILE A 89 22.19 9.90 -6.79
N SER A 90 22.33 8.59 -6.95
CA SER A 90 23.50 8.01 -7.62
C SER A 90 23.47 8.19 -9.14
N SER A 91 22.28 8.33 -9.72
CA SER A 91 22.08 8.57 -11.16
C SER A 91 22.14 10.05 -11.55
N ASP A 92 21.85 10.95 -10.61
CA ASP A 92 21.79 12.38 -10.86
C ASP A 92 23.21 12.96 -10.97
N ALA A 93 23.71 13.01 -12.21
CA ALA A 93 25.04 13.52 -12.56
C ALA A 93 25.21 15.03 -12.30
N THR A 94 24.16 15.73 -11.87
CA THR A 94 24.17 17.19 -11.67
C THR A 94 24.61 17.61 -10.25
N THR A 95 24.81 16.65 -9.33
CA THR A 95 25.21 16.92 -7.93
C THR A 95 26.63 16.45 -7.58
N GLN A 96 27.49 16.20 -8.58
CA GLN A 96 28.93 15.95 -8.36
C GLN A 96 29.76 17.18 -8.67
#